data_AF-A0A6G2D5U9-F1
#
_entry.id   AF-A0A6G2D5U9-F1
#
_cell.length_a   1.000
_cell.length_b   1.000
_cell.length_c   1.000
_cell.angle_alpha   90.00
_cell.angle_beta   90.00
_cell.angle_gamma   90.00
#
_symmetry.space_group_name_H-M   'P 1'
#
loop_
_entity.id
_entity.type
_entity.pdbx_description
1 polymer ?
#
loop_
_entity_poly.entity_id
_entity_poly.type
_entity_poly.pdbx_seq_one_letter_code
_entity_poly.pdbx_strand_id
1 'polypeptide(L)'
;VEVEFNFTKRLEGRELKANEFSFVLKDSEGKTLETVSNDAAGNVKFSKLEFKKGQEGVHNYTVEEVKGSDATVTYDTMKANVTVTVKHDGTAKVLIATVGDIADKEFNNVVTPPEEPKFQPEKYVVSEEKFDITGDKLVDDDKELADKYADTNANPYADDASNNEAQNINTKTVNRGDKIYYQVWLDTTKFSATNKENVQSVGITDDFDETKVDVDSTKIKAYDSVTGDDV
;
A
#
# COMPACT_ATOMS: atom_id res chain seq x y z
N VAL A 1 -20.51 -41.73 6.45
CA VAL A 1 -19.03 -41.63 6.42
C VAL A 1 -18.67 -40.18 6.20
N GLU A 2 -17.61 -39.70 6.81
CA GLU A 2 -17.19 -38.30 6.71
C GLU A 2 -15.85 -38.21 5.98
N VAL A 3 -15.64 -37.12 5.25
CA VAL A 3 -14.33 -36.75 4.71
C VAL A 3 -14.03 -35.29 5.02
N GLU A 4 -12.74 -35.00 5.16
CA GLU A 4 -12.21 -33.67 5.32
C GLU A 4 -11.02 -33.46 4.38
N PHE A 5 -10.82 -32.21 4.00
CA PHE A 5 -9.68 -31.75 3.23
C PHE A 5 -9.40 -30.31 3.66
N ASN A 6 -8.13 -29.93 3.62
CA ASN A 6 -7.68 -28.62 4.09
C ASN A 6 -6.91 -27.93 2.98
N PHE A 7 -7.01 -26.60 2.98
CA PHE A 7 -6.28 -25.70 2.11
C PHE A 7 -5.46 -24.74 2.96
N THR A 8 -4.55 -24.03 2.31
CA THR A 8 -3.71 -23.02 2.93
C THR A 8 -3.79 -21.72 2.14
N LYS A 9 -3.53 -20.62 2.82
CA LYS A 9 -3.49 -19.27 2.30
C LYS A 9 -2.12 -18.68 2.58
N ARG A 10 -1.43 -18.28 1.52
CA ARG A 10 -0.21 -17.48 1.57
C ARG A 10 -0.48 -16.06 1.06
N LEU A 11 0.11 -15.09 1.73
CA LEU A 11 0.13 -13.69 1.32
C LEU A 11 1.58 -13.22 1.20
N GLU A 12 1.92 -12.67 0.05
CA GLU A 12 3.20 -11.99 -0.17
C GLU A 12 3.04 -10.48 -0.06
N GLY A 13 4.10 -9.79 0.40
CA GLY A 13 4.13 -8.33 0.51
C GLY A 13 3.77 -7.79 1.90
N ARG A 14 3.13 -8.59 2.77
CA ARG A 14 2.98 -8.31 4.21
C ARG A 14 2.51 -9.54 5.00
N GLU A 15 2.39 -9.39 6.31
CA GLU A 15 1.80 -10.41 7.19
C GLU A 15 0.31 -10.66 6.86
N LEU A 16 -0.07 -11.94 6.89
CA LEU A 16 -1.44 -12.42 6.73
C LEU A 16 -2.21 -12.27 8.05
N LYS A 17 -3.41 -11.70 8.02
CA LYS A 17 -4.29 -11.58 9.19
C LYS A 17 -5.33 -12.70 9.20
N ALA A 18 -5.79 -13.08 10.40
CA ALA A 18 -6.90 -14.00 10.54
C ALA A 18 -8.19 -13.40 9.97
N ASN A 19 -9.01 -14.23 9.33
CA ASN A 19 -10.28 -13.88 8.71
C ASN A 19 -10.17 -12.83 7.59
N GLU A 20 -9.02 -12.73 6.92
CA GLU A 20 -8.75 -11.71 5.91
C GLU A 20 -9.29 -12.08 4.52
N PHE A 21 -9.08 -13.33 4.09
CA PHE A 21 -9.53 -13.85 2.82
C PHE A 21 -10.59 -14.92 3.01
N SER A 22 -11.54 -14.99 2.09
CA SER A 22 -12.68 -15.90 2.13
C SER A 22 -12.62 -16.92 1.00
N PHE A 23 -13.04 -18.14 1.27
CA PHE A 23 -12.97 -19.28 0.35
C PHE A 23 -14.32 -19.97 0.30
N VAL A 24 -14.76 -20.34 -0.89
CA VAL A 24 -16.04 -20.99 -1.14
C VAL A 24 -15.84 -22.43 -1.58
N LEU A 25 -16.56 -23.35 -0.93
CA LEU A 25 -16.72 -24.73 -1.39
C LEU A 25 -18.00 -24.82 -2.22
N LYS A 26 -17.91 -25.34 -3.44
CA LYS A 26 -19.04 -25.51 -4.36
C LYS A 26 -19.17 -26.97 -4.78
N ASP A 27 -20.40 -27.42 -5.02
CA ASP A 27 -20.66 -28.71 -5.67
C ASP A 27 -20.49 -28.64 -7.20
N SER A 28 -20.71 -29.77 -7.88
CA SER A 28 -20.60 -29.87 -9.33
C SER A 28 -21.61 -29.03 -10.12
N GLU A 29 -22.69 -28.58 -9.48
CA GLU A 29 -23.68 -27.67 -10.09
C GLU A 29 -23.31 -26.19 -9.88
N GLY A 30 -22.21 -25.93 -9.16
CA GLY A 30 -21.73 -24.60 -8.84
C GLY A 30 -22.45 -23.97 -7.64
N LYS A 31 -23.26 -24.74 -6.90
CA LYS A 31 -23.93 -24.25 -5.70
C LYS A 31 -22.92 -24.17 -4.55
N THR A 32 -22.85 -23.00 -3.92
CA THR A 32 -22.05 -22.80 -2.71
C THR A 32 -22.62 -23.62 -1.56
N LEU A 33 -21.77 -24.49 -1.00
CA LEU A 33 -22.09 -25.32 0.16
C LEU A 33 -21.64 -24.65 1.46
N GLU A 34 -20.47 -24.01 1.44
CA GLU A 34 -19.87 -23.37 2.61
C GLU A 34 -18.95 -22.22 2.19
N THR A 35 -18.82 -21.22 3.06
CA THR A 35 -17.82 -20.17 2.95
C THR A 35 -17.06 -20.08 4.27
N VAL A 36 -15.74 -20.11 4.21
CA VAL A 36 -14.86 -20.02 5.38
C VAL A 36 -13.77 -18.99 5.12
N SER A 37 -13.04 -18.59 6.16
CA SER A 37 -11.90 -17.68 6.02
C SER A 37 -10.61 -18.33 6.54
N ASN A 38 -9.46 -17.78 6.15
CA ASN A 38 -8.17 -18.25 6.67
C ASN A 38 -8.01 -17.93 8.17
N ASP A 39 -7.28 -18.77 8.91
CA ASP A 39 -6.77 -18.41 10.23
C ASP A 39 -5.45 -17.60 10.15
N ALA A 40 -4.90 -17.18 11.30
CA ALA A 40 -3.66 -16.39 11.38
C ALA A 40 -2.42 -17.15 10.85
N ALA A 41 -2.45 -18.49 10.85
CA ALA A 41 -1.39 -19.32 10.29
C ALA A 41 -1.64 -19.66 8.81
N GLY A 42 -2.71 -19.12 8.21
CA GLY A 42 -3.09 -19.36 6.83
C GLY A 42 -3.87 -20.64 6.59
N ASN A 43 -4.34 -21.37 7.62
CA ASN A 43 -5.15 -22.56 7.37
C ASN A 43 -6.55 -22.18 6.92
N VAL A 44 -7.06 -22.89 5.92
CA VAL A 44 -8.43 -22.79 5.40
C VAL A 44 -9.10 -24.14 5.62
N LYS A 45 -10.04 -24.19 6.57
CA LYS A 45 -10.69 -25.42 7.03
C LYS A 45 -12.19 -25.35 6.79
N PHE A 46 -12.69 -26.27 5.97
CA PHE A 46 -14.11 -26.48 5.74
C PHE A 46 -14.68 -27.47 6.76
N SER A 47 -16.00 -27.44 6.93
CA SER A 47 -16.73 -28.47 7.66
C SER A 47 -16.59 -29.82 6.95
N LYS A 48 -16.65 -30.91 7.73
CA LYS A 48 -16.60 -32.26 7.17
C LYS A 48 -17.81 -32.51 6.26
N LEU A 49 -17.58 -33.18 5.13
CA LEU A 49 -18.65 -33.62 4.26
C LEU A 49 -19.15 -35.01 4.69
N GLU A 50 -20.45 -35.11 4.97
CA GLU A 50 -21.11 -36.36 5.37
C GLU A 50 -21.78 -37.04 4.16
N PHE A 51 -21.47 -38.32 3.94
CA PHE A 51 -22.11 -39.17 2.94
C PHE A 51 -22.89 -40.30 3.59
N LYS A 52 -24.11 -40.52 3.09
CA LYS A 52 -25.08 -41.51 3.56
C LYS A 52 -25.28 -42.60 2.51
N LYS A 53 -25.87 -43.72 2.94
CA LYS A 53 -26.23 -44.84 2.05
C LYS A 53 -27.15 -44.33 0.93
N GLY A 54 -26.88 -44.75 -0.31
CA GLY A 54 -27.57 -44.25 -1.50
C GLY A 54 -26.86 -43.08 -2.19
N GLN A 55 -25.75 -42.57 -1.63
CA GLN A 55 -24.90 -41.55 -2.25
C GLN A 55 -23.58 -42.15 -2.77
N GLU A 56 -23.57 -43.42 -3.13
CA GLU A 56 -22.43 -44.07 -3.77
C GLU A 56 -22.15 -43.43 -5.14
N GLY A 57 -20.87 -43.30 -5.49
CA GLY A 57 -20.44 -42.68 -6.75
C GLY A 57 -19.32 -41.67 -6.56
N VAL A 58 -19.11 -40.89 -7.61
CA VAL A 58 -18.09 -39.84 -7.66
C VAL A 58 -18.76 -38.48 -7.46
N HIS A 59 -18.30 -37.75 -6.45
CA HIS A 59 -18.76 -36.40 -6.13
C HIS A 59 -17.62 -35.42 -6.39
N ASN A 60 -17.87 -34.40 -7.22
CA ASN A 60 -16.87 -33.39 -7.55
C ASN A 60 -17.24 -32.07 -6.92
N TYR A 61 -16.24 -31.40 -6.36
CA TYR A 61 -16.34 -30.10 -5.73
C TYR A 61 -15.25 -29.17 -6.24
N THR A 62 -15.49 -27.87 -6.12
CA THR A 62 -14.45 -26.86 -6.32
C THR A 62 -14.28 -26.01 -5.08
N VAL A 63 -13.03 -25.65 -4.79
CA VAL A 63 -12.70 -24.62 -3.81
C VAL A 63 -12.08 -23.44 -4.56
N GLU A 64 -12.64 -22.25 -4.31
CA GLU A 64 -12.22 -21.00 -4.97
C GLU A 64 -12.06 -19.91 -3.90
N GLU A 65 -11.09 -19.01 -4.09
CA GLU A 65 -11.00 -17.79 -3.31
C GLU A 65 -12.05 -16.76 -3.79
N VAL A 66 -12.68 -16.08 -2.84
CA VAL A 66 -13.60 -14.98 -3.12
C VAL A 66 -12.80 -13.70 -3.31
N LYS A 67 -12.85 -13.13 -4.51
CA LYS A 67 -12.22 -11.84 -4.81
C LYS A 67 -12.75 -10.75 -3.87
N GLY A 68 -11.84 -10.15 -3.10
CA GLY A 68 -12.12 -9.00 -2.24
C GLY A 68 -12.12 -7.67 -3.00
N SER A 69 -12.17 -6.56 -2.23
CA SER A 69 -12.22 -5.19 -2.76
C SER A 69 -10.89 -4.43 -2.69
N ASP A 70 -9.88 -4.95 -1.98
CA ASP A 70 -8.57 -4.32 -1.88
C ASP A 70 -7.86 -4.34 -3.23
N ALA A 71 -7.68 -3.17 -3.83
CA ALA A 71 -7.06 -3.00 -5.15
C ALA A 71 -5.54 -3.21 -5.15
N THR A 72 -4.90 -3.21 -3.97
CA THR A 72 -3.48 -3.51 -3.83
C THR A 72 -3.21 -5.02 -3.83
N VAL A 73 -4.24 -5.84 -3.67
CA VAL A 73 -4.11 -7.29 -3.62
C VAL A 73 -4.44 -7.90 -4.99
N THR A 74 -3.49 -8.63 -5.55
CA THR A 74 -3.74 -9.58 -6.63
C THR A 74 -4.25 -10.88 -6.01
N TYR A 75 -5.55 -11.14 -6.19
CA TYR A 75 -6.22 -12.33 -5.66
C TYR A 75 -5.94 -13.56 -6.52
N ASP A 76 -5.76 -14.70 -5.87
CA ASP A 76 -5.63 -15.98 -6.55
C ASP A 76 -6.92 -16.31 -7.32
N THR A 77 -6.77 -16.81 -8.54
CA THR A 77 -7.87 -17.24 -9.41
C THR A 77 -7.95 -18.77 -9.52
N MET A 78 -7.08 -19.49 -8.80
CA MET A 78 -7.06 -20.94 -8.74
C MET A 78 -8.44 -21.50 -8.38
N LYS A 79 -8.79 -22.58 -9.06
CA LYS A 79 -9.93 -23.44 -8.70
C LYS A 79 -9.40 -24.82 -8.35
N ALA A 80 -9.36 -25.13 -7.07
CA ALA A 80 -8.92 -26.44 -6.62
C ALA A 80 -10.06 -27.45 -6.83
N ASN A 81 -9.80 -28.50 -7.61
CA ASN A 81 -10.76 -29.57 -7.86
C ASN A 81 -10.61 -30.64 -6.77
N VAL A 82 -11.71 -31.01 -6.14
CA VAL A 82 -11.76 -32.06 -5.12
C VAL A 82 -12.72 -33.14 -5.59
N THR A 83 -12.20 -34.36 -5.75
CA THR A 83 -13.01 -35.52 -6.11
C THR A 83 -13.13 -36.45 -4.91
N VAL A 84 -14.36 -36.76 -4.50
CA VAL A 84 -14.65 -37.73 -3.44
C VAL A 84 -15.32 -38.95 -4.06
N THR A 85 -14.74 -40.12 -3.86
CA THR A 85 -15.34 -41.40 -4.29
C THR A 85 -15.97 -42.11 -3.10
N VAL A 86 -17.27 -42.35 -3.17
CA VAL A 86 -18.06 -43.04 -2.16
C VAL A 86 -18.42 -44.44 -2.67
N LYS A 87 -18.06 -45.48 -1.92
CA LYS A 87 -18.33 -46.87 -2.29
C LYS A 87 -18.60 -47.74 -1.06
N HIS A 88 -19.20 -48.90 -1.28
CA HIS A 88 -19.25 -49.93 -0.25
C HIS A 88 -17.90 -50.63 -0.11
N ASP A 89 -17.49 -50.87 1.14
CA ASP A 89 -16.39 -51.75 1.47
C ASP A 89 -16.82 -53.20 1.28
N GLY A 90 -16.71 -53.67 0.03
CA GLY A 90 -16.95 -55.05 -0.42
C GLY A 90 -17.79 -55.89 0.54
N THR A 91 -17.13 -56.79 1.27
CA THR A 91 -17.71 -57.83 2.13
C THR A 91 -18.45 -57.27 3.36
N ALA A 92 -18.08 -56.08 3.84
CA ALA A 92 -18.59 -55.50 5.09
C ALA A 92 -19.87 -54.67 4.90
N LYS A 93 -20.25 -54.32 3.65
CA LYS A 93 -21.37 -53.41 3.33
C LYS A 93 -21.29 -52.05 4.06
N VAL A 94 -20.13 -51.69 4.61
CA VAL A 94 -19.86 -50.38 5.22
C VAL A 94 -19.61 -49.35 4.13
N LEU A 95 -19.96 -48.09 4.34
CA LEU A 95 -19.73 -47.01 3.38
C LEU A 95 -18.34 -46.39 3.61
N ILE A 96 -17.53 -46.31 2.56
CA ILE A 96 -16.22 -45.64 2.55
C ILE A 96 -16.30 -44.43 1.61
N ALA A 97 -15.72 -43.32 2.04
CA ALA A 97 -15.49 -42.16 1.19
C ALA A 97 -13.99 -41.86 1.16
N THR A 98 -13.45 -41.61 -0.03
CA THR A 98 -12.02 -41.34 -0.24
C THR A 98 -11.88 -40.05 -1.04
N VAL A 99 -11.10 -39.11 -0.52
CA VAL A 99 -10.70 -37.90 -1.24
C VAL A 99 -9.55 -38.26 -2.18
N GLY A 100 -9.69 -37.91 -3.45
CA GLY A 100 -8.62 -38.04 -4.44
C GLY A 100 -7.50 -37.02 -4.24
N ASP A 101 -6.44 -37.16 -5.02
CA ASP A 101 -5.33 -36.20 -4.99
C ASP A 101 -5.81 -34.82 -5.45
N ILE A 102 -5.46 -33.80 -4.68
CA ILE A 102 -5.72 -32.41 -5.01
C ILE A 102 -4.39 -31.82 -5.47
N ALA A 103 -4.34 -31.38 -6.72
CA ALA A 103 -3.10 -30.96 -7.38
C ALA A 103 -2.43 -29.76 -6.68
N ASP A 104 -3.23 -28.81 -6.21
CA ASP A 104 -2.77 -27.63 -5.50
C ASP A 104 -3.72 -27.32 -4.33
N LYS A 105 -3.12 -27.05 -3.16
CA LYS A 105 -3.82 -26.79 -1.89
C LYS A 105 -3.47 -25.43 -1.29
N GLU A 106 -2.69 -24.59 -1.98
CA GLU A 106 -2.28 -23.29 -1.48
C GLU A 106 -2.80 -22.17 -2.37
N PHE A 107 -3.64 -21.29 -1.82
CA PHE A 107 -4.06 -20.07 -2.48
C PHE A 107 -3.05 -18.97 -2.20
N ASN A 108 -2.55 -18.30 -3.24
CA ASN A 108 -1.44 -17.37 -3.18
C ASN A 108 -1.87 -15.96 -3.63
N ASN A 109 -1.93 -15.01 -2.69
CA ASN A 109 -2.12 -13.59 -3.02
C ASN A 109 -0.80 -12.84 -2.96
N VAL A 110 -0.72 -11.78 -3.75
CA VAL A 110 0.39 -10.83 -3.72
C VAL A 110 -0.17 -9.45 -3.44
N VAL A 111 0.35 -8.78 -2.42
CA VAL A 111 0.17 -7.35 -2.23
C VAL A 111 1.19 -6.63 -3.09
N THR A 112 0.70 -5.81 -4.02
CA THR A 112 1.52 -4.85 -4.76
C THR A 112 1.62 -3.59 -3.91
N PRO A 113 2.81 -3.25 -3.38
CA PRO A 113 3.00 -1.98 -2.71
C PRO A 113 2.67 -0.82 -3.66
N PRO A 114 2.23 0.32 -3.13
CA PRO A 114 2.11 1.53 -3.94
C PRO A 114 3.46 1.90 -4.54
N GLU A 115 3.41 2.59 -5.69
CA GLU A 115 4.61 3.21 -6.23
C GLU A 115 5.11 4.28 -5.27
N GLU A 116 6.43 4.40 -5.13
CA GLU A 116 7.00 5.46 -4.29
C GLU A 116 6.69 6.82 -4.95
N PRO A 117 6.01 7.73 -4.24
CA PRO A 117 5.74 9.05 -4.79
C PRO A 117 7.06 9.78 -5.01
N LYS A 118 7.18 10.46 -6.15
CA LYS A 118 8.37 11.27 -6.44
C LYS A 118 8.27 12.57 -5.67
N PHE A 119 9.00 12.64 -4.57
CA PHE A 119 9.12 13.85 -3.77
C PHE A 119 9.98 14.89 -4.49
N GLN A 120 9.46 16.10 -4.51
CA GLN A 120 10.03 17.25 -5.18
C GLN A 120 9.85 18.43 -4.20
N PRO A 121 10.65 18.48 -3.11
CA PRO A 121 10.58 19.57 -2.15
C PRO A 121 11.38 20.78 -2.65
N GLU A 122 10.94 21.96 -2.24
CA GLU A 122 11.60 23.23 -2.58
C GLU A 122 11.97 23.98 -1.31
N LYS A 123 13.19 24.51 -1.26
CA LYS A 123 13.69 25.24 -0.10
C LYS A 123 13.93 26.69 -0.47
N TYR A 124 13.35 27.58 0.31
CA TYR A 124 13.56 29.01 0.24
C TYR A 124 14.13 29.53 1.55
N VAL A 125 15.11 30.40 1.45
CA VAL A 125 15.61 31.23 2.53
C VAL A 125 14.95 32.59 2.37
N VAL A 126 14.12 32.96 3.34
CA VAL A 126 13.38 34.22 3.31
C VAL A 126 13.72 35.09 4.52
N SER A 127 13.53 36.40 4.35
CA SER A 127 13.78 37.39 5.42
C SER A 127 12.57 37.60 6.35
N GLU A 128 11.40 37.11 5.98
CA GLU A 128 10.15 37.27 6.72
C GLU A 128 9.53 35.90 7.07
N GLU A 129 8.90 35.80 8.24
CA GLU A 129 8.12 34.63 8.64
C GLU A 129 6.86 34.50 7.76
N LYS A 130 6.48 33.26 7.40
CA LYS A 130 5.24 32.96 6.65
C LYS A 130 5.13 33.74 5.33
N PHE A 131 6.25 34.02 4.68
CA PHE A 131 6.25 34.73 3.42
C PHE A 131 5.63 33.86 2.32
N ASP A 132 4.49 34.31 1.79
CA ASP A 132 3.81 33.70 0.65
C ASP A 132 3.46 32.21 0.78
N ILE A 133 3.22 31.71 2.00
CA ILE A 133 2.95 30.27 2.25
C ILE A 133 1.69 29.70 1.56
N THR A 134 0.84 30.56 0.99
CA THR A 134 -0.35 30.17 0.22
C THR A 134 -0.34 30.68 -1.22
N GLY A 135 0.73 31.38 -1.63
CA GLY A 135 0.86 31.97 -2.95
C GLY A 135 1.78 31.15 -3.86
N ASP A 136 2.13 31.75 -4.99
CA ASP A 136 3.01 31.19 -6.01
C ASP A 136 4.28 32.02 -6.24
N LYS A 137 4.52 33.08 -5.46
CA LYS A 137 5.64 34.03 -5.65
C LYS A 137 7.00 33.36 -5.55
N LEU A 138 7.17 32.53 -4.52
CA LEU A 138 8.43 31.78 -4.39
C LEU A 138 8.57 30.70 -5.46
N VAL A 139 7.45 30.17 -5.95
CA VAL A 139 7.42 29.07 -6.92
C VAL A 139 7.65 29.56 -8.35
N ASP A 140 7.32 30.82 -8.65
CA ASP A 140 7.53 31.44 -9.97
C ASP A 140 8.91 32.09 -10.14
N ASP A 141 9.74 32.05 -9.11
CA ASP A 141 11.15 32.46 -9.16
C ASP A 141 11.94 31.61 -10.16
N ASP A 142 11.73 30.29 -10.20
CA ASP A 142 12.44 29.37 -11.11
C ASP A 142 11.71 29.13 -12.45
N LYS A 143 10.81 30.04 -12.87
CA LYS A 143 9.93 29.82 -14.05
C LYS A 143 10.67 29.73 -15.39
N GLU A 144 11.90 30.20 -15.45
CA GLU A 144 12.80 30.09 -16.60
C GLU A 144 13.40 28.68 -16.75
N LEU A 145 13.39 27.88 -15.69
CA LEU A 145 13.86 26.50 -15.71
C LEU A 145 12.80 25.59 -16.33
N ALA A 146 13.20 24.75 -17.29
CA ALA A 146 12.30 23.83 -17.95
C ALA A 146 11.98 22.61 -17.06
N ASP A 147 12.98 22.16 -16.30
CA ASP A 147 12.85 21.19 -15.23
C ASP A 147 13.71 21.65 -14.07
N LYS A 148 13.11 22.43 -13.15
CA LYS A 148 13.80 23.01 -12.00
C LYS A 148 14.66 22.02 -11.22
N TYR A 149 14.25 20.76 -11.11
CA TYR A 149 15.03 19.74 -10.39
C TYR A 149 16.21 19.23 -11.21
N ALA A 150 16.02 18.93 -12.48
CA ALA A 150 17.12 18.48 -13.33
C ALA A 150 18.14 19.59 -13.57
N ASP A 151 17.67 20.82 -13.79
CA ASP A 151 18.48 21.99 -14.11
C ASP A 151 19.31 22.45 -12.91
N THR A 152 18.73 22.54 -11.71
CA THR A 152 19.48 22.93 -10.48
C THR A 152 20.42 21.84 -9.98
N ASN A 153 20.12 20.56 -10.21
CA ASN A 153 21.06 19.46 -9.92
C ASN A 153 22.30 19.51 -10.83
N ALA A 154 22.11 19.90 -12.10
CA ALA A 154 23.22 20.06 -13.03
C ALA A 154 24.04 21.32 -12.74
N ASN A 155 23.37 22.41 -12.36
CA ASN A 155 23.99 23.66 -11.97
C ASN A 155 23.16 24.35 -10.86
N PRO A 156 23.62 24.34 -9.60
CA PRO A 156 22.92 25.00 -8.49
C PRO A 156 22.77 26.52 -8.63
N TYR A 157 23.43 27.13 -9.62
CA TYR A 157 23.35 28.56 -9.93
C TYR A 157 22.70 28.81 -11.31
N ALA A 158 21.86 27.89 -11.77
CA ALA A 158 21.09 28.05 -13.01
C ALA A 158 19.96 29.09 -12.86
N ASP A 159 19.49 29.30 -11.63
CA ASP A 159 18.46 30.27 -11.23
C ASP A 159 18.88 31.72 -11.55
N ASP A 160 18.00 32.45 -12.25
CA ASP A 160 18.13 33.89 -12.49
C ASP A 160 17.43 34.69 -11.40
N ALA A 161 18.18 35.25 -10.46
CA ALA A 161 17.63 36.05 -9.36
C ALA A 161 16.96 37.38 -9.74
N SER A 162 16.74 37.68 -11.04
CA SER A 162 16.19 38.95 -11.52
C SER A 162 14.69 39.12 -11.29
N ASN A 163 13.94 38.01 -11.19
CA ASN A 163 12.51 37.98 -10.83
C ASN A 163 12.24 37.76 -9.34
N ASN A 164 13.24 37.35 -8.55
CA ASN A 164 13.03 36.98 -7.15
C ASN A 164 12.53 38.15 -6.30
N GLU A 165 11.61 37.88 -5.37
CA GLU A 165 11.20 38.90 -4.43
C GLU A 165 12.34 39.38 -3.55
N ALA A 166 12.18 40.61 -3.02
CA ALA A 166 13.10 41.15 -2.04
C ALA A 166 13.25 40.21 -0.83
N GLN A 167 12.17 39.52 -0.46
CA GLN A 167 12.11 38.59 0.65
C GLN A 167 12.82 37.26 0.38
N ASN A 168 12.87 36.78 -0.86
CA ASN A 168 13.70 35.62 -1.22
C ASN A 168 15.18 36.06 -1.20
N ILE A 169 15.94 35.46 -0.30
CA ILE A 169 17.34 35.78 -0.05
C ILE A 169 18.29 34.62 -0.35
N ASN A 170 17.85 33.60 -1.10
CA ASN A 170 18.65 32.42 -1.49
C ASN A 170 20.06 32.76 -2.02
N THR A 171 20.17 33.82 -2.82
CA THR A 171 21.41 34.24 -3.48
C THR A 171 22.09 35.44 -2.80
N LYS A 172 21.51 35.97 -1.71
CA LYS A 172 21.97 37.20 -1.05
C LYS A 172 22.97 36.89 0.06
N THR A 173 23.90 37.82 0.28
CA THR A 173 24.83 37.74 1.42
C THR A 173 24.09 38.09 2.71
N VAL A 174 24.21 37.22 3.71
CA VAL A 174 23.72 37.45 5.07
C VAL A 174 24.88 37.77 6.03
N ASN A 175 24.59 38.48 7.10
CA ASN A 175 25.55 38.91 8.11
C ASN A 175 25.28 38.23 9.46
N ARG A 176 26.30 38.21 10.32
CA ARG A 176 26.13 37.71 11.68
C ARG A 176 25.08 38.54 12.43
N GLY A 177 24.13 37.85 13.04
CA GLY A 177 23.01 38.46 13.76
C GLY A 177 21.75 38.66 12.91
N ASP A 178 21.82 38.42 11.59
CA ASP A 178 20.63 38.40 10.75
C ASP A 178 19.72 37.23 11.14
N LYS A 179 18.42 37.51 11.19
CA LYS A 179 17.40 36.47 11.34
C LYS A 179 16.88 36.10 9.95
N ILE A 180 16.95 34.81 9.64
CA ILE A 180 16.45 34.23 8.38
C ILE A 180 15.44 33.13 8.71
N TYR A 181 14.57 32.82 7.75
CA TYR A 181 13.59 31.75 7.87
C TYR A 181 13.76 30.78 6.71
N TYR A 182 13.86 29.50 7.03
CA TYR A 182 13.78 28.43 6.04
C TYR A 182 12.31 28.07 5.83
N GLN A 183 11.85 28.19 4.60
CA GLN A 183 10.54 27.71 4.16
C GLN A 183 10.75 26.55 3.20
N VAL A 184 10.24 25.38 3.56
CA VAL A 184 10.29 24.22 2.69
C VAL A 184 8.88 23.87 2.23
N TRP A 185 8.72 23.77 0.93
CA TRP A 185 7.48 23.41 0.26
C TRP A 185 7.56 21.97 -0.18
N LEU A 186 6.44 21.27 -0.05
CA LEU A 186 6.30 19.89 -0.49
C LEU A 186 5.21 19.85 -1.56
N ASP A 187 5.56 19.47 -2.79
CA ASP A 187 4.57 19.23 -3.84
C ASP A 187 3.72 18.00 -3.51
N THR A 188 2.53 18.24 -2.98
CA THR A 188 1.57 17.17 -2.64
C THR A 188 0.76 16.68 -3.84
N THR A 189 0.89 17.32 -5.02
CA THR A 189 0.17 16.89 -6.23
C THR A 189 0.71 15.57 -6.79
N LYS A 190 1.92 15.17 -6.36
CA LYS A 190 2.51 13.87 -6.68
C LYS A 190 1.93 12.72 -5.86
N PHE A 191 1.17 13.00 -4.79
CA PHE A 191 0.43 11.96 -4.09
C PHE A 191 -0.82 11.57 -4.86
N SER A 192 -1.19 10.29 -4.83
CA SER A 192 -2.50 9.89 -5.35
C SER A 192 -3.64 10.65 -4.67
N ALA A 193 -4.64 11.10 -5.44
CA ALA A 193 -5.79 11.86 -4.94
C ALA A 193 -6.62 11.17 -3.84
N THR A 194 -6.37 9.88 -3.60
CA THR A 194 -7.05 9.09 -2.56
C THR A 194 -6.12 8.68 -1.42
N ASN A 195 -4.86 9.13 -1.42
CA ASN A 195 -3.80 8.74 -0.48
C ASN A 195 -3.69 7.22 -0.28
N LYS A 196 -3.99 6.43 -1.32
CA LYS A 196 -4.00 4.94 -1.26
C LYS A 196 -2.62 4.32 -1.05
N GLU A 197 -1.60 5.15 -1.04
CA GLU A 197 -0.20 4.75 -0.94
C GLU A 197 0.25 4.55 0.51
N ASN A 198 -0.67 4.66 1.48
CA ASN A 198 -0.39 4.44 2.90
C ASN A 198 0.83 5.24 3.39
N VAL A 199 1.08 6.43 2.84
CA VAL A 199 2.18 7.31 3.26
C VAL A 199 1.96 7.65 4.73
N GLN A 200 2.84 7.15 5.60
CA GLN A 200 2.69 7.29 7.06
C GLN A 200 3.37 8.55 7.60
N SER A 201 4.40 9.01 6.91
CA SER A 201 5.16 10.21 7.27
C SER A 201 5.83 10.79 6.04
N VAL A 202 5.88 12.12 5.98
CA VAL A 202 6.75 12.86 5.07
C VAL A 202 7.56 13.83 5.92
N GLY A 203 8.83 13.98 5.57
CA GLY A 203 9.73 14.90 6.25
C GLY A 203 10.78 15.42 5.29
N ILE A 204 11.35 16.57 5.63
CA ILE A 204 12.53 17.11 4.98
C ILE A 204 13.67 17.07 5.99
N THR A 205 14.85 16.70 5.52
CA THR A 205 16.10 16.81 6.27
C THR A 205 17.02 17.75 5.51
N ASP A 206 17.69 18.62 6.24
CA ASP A 206 18.65 19.57 5.71
C ASP A 206 19.86 19.64 6.65
N ASP A 207 21.02 19.96 6.09
CA ASP A 207 22.26 20.10 6.85
C ASP A 207 22.64 21.58 6.94
N PHE A 208 23.15 21.99 8.09
CA PHE A 208 23.55 23.37 8.32
C PHE A 208 24.84 23.45 9.14
N ASP A 209 25.60 24.52 8.92
CA ASP A 209 26.81 24.78 9.69
C ASP A 209 26.43 25.29 11.09
N GLU A 210 26.39 24.39 12.07
CA GLU A 210 26.08 24.69 13.47
C GLU A 210 27.01 25.75 14.09
N THR A 211 28.17 26.04 13.47
CA THR A 211 29.06 27.11 13.95
C THR A 211 28.65 28.51 13.46
N LYS A 212 27.72 28.57 12.51
CA LYS A 212 27.27 29.80 11.83
C LYS A 212 25.78 30.06 11.97
N VAL A 213 24.98 29.04 12.26
CA VAL A 213 23.52 29.12 12.31
C VAL A 213 23.03 28.53 13.62
N ASP A 214 22.34 29.37 14.41
CA ASP A 214 21.59 28.93 15.58
C ASP A 214 20.14 28.62 15.17
N VAL A 215 19.70 27.37 15.34
CA VAL A 215 18.33 26.94 15.01
C VAL A 215 17.45 26.92 16.25
N ASP A 216 16.35 27.68 16.23
CA ASP A 216 15.30 27.62 17.26
C ASP A 216 14.29 26.51 16.92
N SER A 217 14.55 25.30 17.40
CA SER A 217 13.69 24.14 17.15
C SER A 217 12.27 24.30 17.70
N THR A 218 12.03 25.23 18.64
CA THR A 218 10.68 25.50 19.18
C THR A 218 9.79 26.29 18.22
N LYS A 219 10.37 26.83 17.14
CA LYS A 219 9.70 27.63 16.12
C LYS A 219 9.44 26.88 14.82
N ILE A 220 9.78 25.59 14.76
CA ILE A 220 9.45 24.74 13.61
C ILE A 220 7.93 24.57 13.55
N LYS A 221 7.36 24.90 12.40
CA LYS A 221 5.91 24.89 12.12
C LYS A 221 5.66 24.34 10.73
N ALA A 222 4.51 23.68 10.57
CA ALA A 222 3.98 23.26 9.28
C ALA A 222 2.67 23.99 9.04
N TYR A 223 2.44 24.41 7.78
CA TYR A 223 1.26 25.14 7.38
C TYR A 223 0.60 24.44 6.19
N ASP A 224 -0.73 24.46 6.14
CA ASP A 224 -1.49 24.04 4.97
C ASP A 224 -1.37 25.11 3.87
N SER A 225 -0.91 24.73 2.68
CA SER A 225 -0.62 25.68 1.60
C SER A 225 -1.86 26.29 0.94
N VAL A 226 -3.07 25.82 1.26
CA VAL A 226 -4.31 26.39 0.73
C VAL A 226 -4.90 27.41 1.69
N THR A 227 -4.88 27.10 2.99
CA THR A 227 -5.52 27.89 4.05
C THR A 227 -4.54 28.77 4.82
N GLY A 228 -3.26 28.38 4.90
CA GLY A 228 -2.23 29.02 5.72
C GLY A 228 -2.28 28.66 7.21
N ASP A 229 -3.17 27.73 7.59
CA ASP A 229 -3.38 27.32 8.97
C ASP A 229 -2.29 26.34 9.46
N ASP A 230 -2.02 26.32 10.77
CA ASP A 230 -1.11 25.35 11.41
C ASP A 230 -1.65 23.91 11.24
N VAL A 231 -0.77 22.97 10.86
CA VAL A 231 -1.06 21.51 10.72
C VAL A 231 -0.75 20.74 12.00
#